data_AF-A0A7S1HM67-F1
#
_entry.id   AF-A0A7S1HM67-F1
#
_cell.length_a   1.000
_cell.length_b   1.000
_cell.length_c   1.000
_cell.angle_alpha   90.00
_cell.angle_beta   90.00
_cell.angle_gamma   90.00
#
_symmetry.space_group_name_H-M   'P 1'
#
loop_
_entity.id
_entity.type
_entity.pdbx_description
1 polymer ?
#
loop_
_entity_poly.entity_id
_entity_poly.type
_entity_poly.pdbx_seq_one_letter_code
_entity_poly.pdbx_strand_id
1 'polypeptide(L)'
;MLDATGPVRAAISVGSTDTWLKAGGHQDRSGLAGSVLVKACCCRFRERDTLERSASRKPPCWNERRCAYAGCDKPSESGRCHRIRGVDRAWGNDWIGRTVSVLCDACYTRFKSRGTLERSDSHKPLSLSERLCTNAGCDKRSESSLFHDRDKRAGGKGRIGLAGSVMCKACYNQFIESGTLERVVSRKALDMSERRCTYAGCDKPTESSKFHRIDGESKAGG
;
A
#
# COMPACT_ATOMS: atom_id res chain seq x y z
N MET A 1 -8.54 -38.40 68.88
CA MET A 1 -7.88 -39.52 68.17
C MET A 1 -7.94 -39.20 66.69
N LEU A 2 -6.79 -38.73 66.17
CA LEU A 2 -6.33 -38.50 64.79
C LEU A 2 -7.35 -38.19 63.67
N ASP A 3 -7.35 -36.92 63.25
CA ASP A 3 -7.92 -36.38 62.02
C ASP A 3 -7.22 -36.90 60.75
N ALA A 4 -8.02 -37.24 59.74
CA ALA A 4 -7.58 -37.65 58.41
C ALA A 4 -7.75 -36.47 57.43
N THR A 5 -6.63 -35.90 56.97
CA THR A 5 -6.59 -34.92 55.87
C THR A 5 -5.73 -35.50 54.75
N GLY A 6 -6.37 -35.96 53.67
CA GLY A 6 -5.71 -36.36 52.43
C GLY A 6 -5.54 -35.17 51.48
N PRO A 7 -4.51 -35.15 50.61
CA PRO A 7 -4.26 -34.02 49.73
C PRO A 7 -5.23 -34.01 48.53
N VAL A 8 -5.90 -32.87 48.35
CA VAL A 8 -6.71 -32.56 47.17
C VAL A 8 -5.77 -32.29 45.98
N ARG A 9 -5.78 -33.16 44.98
CA ARG A 9 -5.13 -32.91 43.68
C ARG A 9 -6.07 -32.07 42.81
N ALA A 10 -5.71 -30.81 42.57
CA ALA A 10 -6.38 -29.96 41.61
C ALA A 10 -6.10 -30.44 40.17
N ALA A 11 -7.15 -30.81 39.44
CA ALA A 11 -7.09 -31.09 38.01
C ALA A 11 -7.07 -29.76 37.24
N ILE A 12 -5.94 -29.46 36.58
CA ILE A 12 -5.86 -28.35 35.63
C ILE A 12 -6.36 -28.86 34.29
N SER A 13 -7.57 -28.45 33.91
CA SER A 13 -8.10 -28.63 32.55
C SER A 13 -7.35 -27.70 31.60
N VAL A 14 -6.50 -28.27 30.75
CA VAL A 14 -5.83 -27.52 29.67
C VAL A 14 -6.75 -27.55 28.45
N GLY A 15 -7.37 -26.40 28.17
CA GLY A 15 -8.30 -26.24 27.06
C GLY A 15 -7.65 -26.32 25.67
N SER A 16 -8.43 -26.87 24.74
CA SER A 16 -8.42 -26.69 23.28
C SER A 16 -7.07 -26.81 22.56
N THR A 17 -6.76 -28.03 22.11
CA THR A 17 -5.80 -28.27 21.03
C THR A 17 -6.42 -27.88 19.69
N ASP A 18 -6.37 -26.59 19.37
CA ASP A 18 -6.78 -26.10 18.05
C ASP A 18 -5.95 -26.72 16.93
N THR A 19 -6.66 -27.05 15.86
CA THR A 19 -6.22 -27.65 14.61
C THR A 19 -5.09 -26.88 13.91
N TRP A 20 -3.83 -27.34 14.06
CA TRP A 20 -2.65 -26.80 13.34
C TRP A 20 -2.10 -27.73 12.24
N LEU A 21 -2.83 -28.78 11.87
CA LEU A 21 -2.43 -29.77 10.86
C LEU A 21 -3.16 -29.52 9.54
N LYS A 22 -2.61 -28.66 8.68
CA LYS A 22 -2.75 -28.72 7.20
C LYS A 22 -2.08 -27.51 6.53
N ALA A 23 -0.76 -27.49 6.48
CA ALA A 23 -0.03 -26.68 5.50
C ALA A 23 1.41 -27.21 5.30
N GLY A 24 1.55 -28.10 4.30
CA GLY A 24 2.73 -28.34 3.46
C GLY A 24 4.12 -28.42 4.10
N GLY A 25 4.65 -29.65 4.21
CA GLY A 25 6.07 -29.93 4.42
C GLY A 25 6.30 -30.96 5.53
N HIS A 26 7.00 -32.05 5.22
CA HIS A 26 7.40 -33.10 6.17
C HIS A 26 8.54 -32.56 7.06
N GLN A 27 8.23 -31.69 8.02
CA GLN A 27 9.20 -31.16 8.99
C GLN A 27 9.24 -32.05 10.23
N ASP A 28 10.43 -32.44 10.67
CA ASP A 28 10.61 -33.17 11.92
C ASP A 28 10.37 -32.23 13.11
N ARG A 29 9.33 -32.51 13.89
CA ARG A 29 8.93 -31.75 15.08
C ARG A 29 9.09 -32.57 16.36
N SER A 30 9.76 -33.71 16.29
CA SER A 30 9.87 -34.66 17.40
C SER A 30 10.52 -34.00 18.64
N GLY A 31 11.45 -33.06 18.42
CA GLY A 31 12.08 -32.29 19.49
C GLY A 31 11.23 -31.18 20.14
N LEU A 32 10.01 -30.92 19.66
CA LEU A 32 9.10 -29.88 20.19
C LEU A 32 7.86 -30.46 20.88
N ALA A 33 7.74 -31.79 20.99
CA ALA A 33 6.62 -32.44 21.66
C ALA A 33 6.52 -31.95 23.12
N GLY A 34 5.36 -31.41 23.50
CA GLY A 34 5.09 -30.90 24.84
C GLY A 34 5.54 -29.46 25.12
N SER A 35 6.13 -28.76 24.15
CA SER A 35 6.56 -27.36 24.32
C SER A 35 5.48 -26.35 23.91
N VAL A 36 5.26 -25.32 24.73
CA VAL A 36 4.39 -24.18 24.39
C VAL A 36 5.25 -23.04 23.83
N LEU A 37 5.08 -22.73 22.55
CA LEU A 37 5.82 -21.65 21.89
C LEU A 37 4.96 -20.38 21.80
N VAL A 38 5.53 -19.24 22.20
CA VAL A 38 4.94 -17.94 21.88
C VAL A 38 4.89 -17.73 20.36
N LYS A 39 3.91 -16.96 19.87
CA LYS A 39 3.67 -16.72 18.43
C LYS A 39 4.95 -16.36 17.66
N ALA A 40 5.80 -15.51 18.24
CA ALA A 40 7.08 -15.12 17.65
C ALA A 40 8.06 -16.30 17.46
N CYS A 41 8.13 -17.23 18.42
CA CYS A 41 8.96 -18.44 18.33
C CYS A 41 8.38 -19.43 17.31
N CYS A 42 7.05 -19.57 17.27
CA CYS A 42 6.37 -20.39 16.27
C CYS A 42 6.63 -19.88 14.84
N CYS A 43 6.51 -18.57 14.60
CA CYS A 43 6.86 -17.95 13.32
C CYS A 43 8.33 -18.20 12.95
N ARG A 44 9.26 -18.03 13.90
CA ARG A 44 10.69 -18.29 13.65
C ARG A 44 10.97 -19.75 13.30
N PHE A 45 10.36 -20.70 14.02
CA PHE A 45 10.53 -22.11 13.73
C PHE A 45 9.99 -22.47 12.35
N ARG A 46 8.82 -21.95 11.96
CA ARG A 46 8.27 -22.14 10.61
C ARG A 46 9.18 -21.59 9.51
N GLU A 47 9.87 -20.49 9.76
CA GLU A 47 10.77 -19.86 8.79
C GLU A 47 12.15 -20.54 8.71
N ARG A 48 12.67 -21.06 9.83
CA ARG A 48 14.08 -21.45 9.97
C ARG A 48 14.33 -22.90 10.34
N ASP A 49 13.30 -23.65 10.71
CA ASP A 49 13.37 -25.02 11.18
C ASP A 49 14.23 -25.22 12.46
N THR A 50 14.50 -24.14 13.20
CA THR A 50 15.22 -24.18 14.48
C THR A 50 14.81 -23.01 15.40
N LEU A 51 14.78 -23.27 16.71
CA LEU A 51 14.54 -22.26 17.74
C LEU A 51 15.83 -21.68 18.33
N GLU A 52 17.01 -22.20 17.94
CA GLU A 52 18.27 -21.71 18.48
C GLU A 52 18.43 -20.20 18.22
N ARG A 53 18.69 -19.45 19.30
CA ARG A 53 19.09 -18.04 19.19
C ARG A 53 20.39 -18.03 18.39
N SER A 54 20.31 -17.59 17.14
CA SER A 54 21.49 -17.35 16.32
C SER A 54 22.33 -16.30 17.04
N ALA A 55 23.33 -16.72 17.81
CA ALA A 55 24.27 -15.85 18.48
C ALA A 55 24.91 -14.97 17.40
N SER A 56 24.50 -13.70 17.34
CA SER A 56 25.08 -12.64 16.51
C SER A 56 25.85 -13.14 15.29
N ARG A 57 25.21 -13.95 14.42
CA ARG A 57 25.84 -14.29 13.15
C ARG A 57 25.76 -13.00 12.37
N LYS A 58 26.92 -12.33 12.26
CA LYS A 58 27.20 -11.30 11.25
C LYS A 58 26.39 -11.67 10.01
N PRO A 59 25.40 -10.87 9.59
CA PRO A 59 24.45 -11.28 8.57
C PRO A 59 25.22 -11.88 7.40
N PRO A 60 24.82 -13.08 6.91
CA PRO A 60 25.55 -13.82 5.89
C PRO A 60 26.03 -12.86 4.80
N CYS A 61 27.32 -12.99 4.52
CA CYS A 61 28.18 -12.14 3.71
C CYS A 61 27.43 -11.21 2.74
N TRP A 62 27.77 -9.92 2.80
CA TRP A 62 27.26 -8.86 1.90
C TRP A 62 27.22 -9.23 0.41
N ASN A 63 28.04 -10.20 0.01
CA ASN A 63 28.18 -10.67 -1.36
C ASN A 63 26.93 -11.45 -1.85
N GLU A 64 26.18 -12.11 -0.97
CA GLU A 64 24.92 -12.80 -1.33
C GLU A 64 23.69 -11.87 -1.36
N ARG A 65 23.84 -10.62 -0.92
CA ARG A 65 22.74 -9.64 -0.82
C ARG A 65 22.64 -8.68 -2.00
N ARG A 66 23.39 -8.91 -3.08
CA ARG A 66 23.24 -8.06 -4.27
C ARG A 66 21.93 -8.37 -4.97
N CYS A 67 21.17 -7.31 -5.31
CA CYS A 67 20.03 -7.44 -6.21
C CYS A 67 20.53 -8.04 -7.52
N ALA A 68 20.04 -9.23 -7.87
CA ALA A 68 20.40 -9.92 -9.10
C ALA A 68 19.65 -9.38 -10.34
N TYR A 69 18.78 -8.38 -10.17
CA TYR A 69 18.19 -7.68 -11.29
C TYR A 69 19.22 -6.72 -11.93
N ALA A 70 19.61 -7.00 -13.17
CA ALA A 70 20.62 -6.23 -13.90
C ALA A 70 20.30 -4.73 -14.03
N GLY A 71 19.02 -4.33 -14.04
CA GLY A 71 18.58 -2.93 -14.10
C GLY A 71 18.41 -2.23 -12.74
N CYS A 72 18.98 -2.78 -11.67
CA CYS A 72 18.98 -2.16 -10.35
C CYS A 72 20.08 -1.09 -10.24
N ASP A 73 19.73 0.15 -9.86
CA ASP A 73 20.74 1.23 -9.73
C ASP A 73 21.66 1.01 -8.53
N LYS A 74 21.15 0.31 -7.51
CA LYS A 74 21.74 0.19 -6.19
C LYS A 74 21.66 -1.26 -5.72
N PRO A 75 22.33 -2.19 -6.42
CA PRO A 75 22.20 -3.61 -6.12
C PRO A 75 22.71 -3.97 -4.72
N SER A 76 23.63 -3.18 -4.16
CA SER A 76 24.29 -3.47 -2.88
C SER A 76 23.80 -2.63 -1.69
N GLU A 77 23.03 -1.56 -1.91
CA GLU A 77 22.70 -0.59 -0.84
C GLU A 77 21.43 -0.93 -0.05
N SER A 78 20.72 -2.00 -0.42
CA SER A 78 19.46 -2.32 0.24
C SER A 78 19.69 -3.08 1.54
N GLY A 79 19.20 -2.51 2.66
CA GLY A 79 19.23 -3.19 3.96
C GLY A 79 18.38 -4.47 4.02
N ARG A 80 17.49 -4.68 3.04
CA ARG A 80 16.58 -5.82 2.95
C ARG A 80 16.57 -6.40 1.54
N CYS A 81 16.74 -7.72 1.47
CA CYS A 81 16.68 -8.46 0.22
C CYS A 81 15.65 -9.58 0.32
N HIS A 82 14.98 -9.85 -0.79
CA HIS A 82 13.94 -10.85 -0.92
C HIS A 82 14.45 -11.94 -1.86
N ARG A 83 14.56 -13.16 -1.35
CA ARG A 83 14.88 -14.34 -2.18
C ARG A 83 13.60 -14.81 -2.84
N ILE A 84 13.65 -15.01 -4.15
CA ILE A 84 12.51 -15.45 -4.96
C ILE A 84 12.82 -16.85 -5.43
N ARG A 85 11.91 -17.79 -5.18
CA ARG A 85 12.01 -19.14 -5.72
C ARG A 85 11.23 -19.17 -7.02
N GLY A 86 11.77 -19.79 -8.07
CA GLY A 86 11.17 -19.81 -9.41
C GLY A 86 9.77 -20.44 -9.51
N VAL A 87 9.25 -20.99 -8.41
CA VAL A 87 7.89 -21.54 -8.26
C VAL A 87 6.95 -20.61 -7.50
N ASP A 88 7.44 -19.49 -6.98
CA ASP A 88 6.62 -18.58 -6.19
C ASP A 88 5.65 -17.85 -7.11
N ARG A 89 4.39 -17.74 -6.66
CA ARG A 89 3.40 -16.80 -7.21
C ARG A 89 3.25 -15.66 -6.22
N ALA A 90 3.53 -14.45 -6.67
CA ALA A 90 3.33 -13.27 -5.83
C ALA A 90 2.25 -12.40 -6.46
N TRP A 91 1.09 -12.32 -5.79
CA TRP A 91 0.04 -11.34 -6.10
C TRP A 91 -0.52 -11.47 -7.53
N GLY A 92 -0.74 -12.70 -7.98
CA GLY A 92 -1.30 -12.98 -9.31
C GLY A 92 -0.31 -12.80 -10.47
N ASN A 93 0.94 -12.42 -10.19
CA ASN A 93 2.00 -12.39 -11.19
C ASN A 93 2.89 -13.64 -11.05
N ASP A 94 3.06 -14.34 -12.16
CA ASP A 94 3.94 -15.49 -12.25
C ASP A 94 5.39 -15.02 -12.38
N TRP A 95 6.27 -15.54 -11.51
CA TRP A 95 7.73 -15.36 -11.63
C TRP A 95 8.36 -16.32 -12.65
N ILE A 96 7.53 -17.05 -13.39
CA ILE A 96 7.92 -18.09 -14.34
C ILE A 96 8.86 -17.49 -15.39
N GLY A 97 10.03 -18.10 -15.56
CA GLY A 97 11.08 -17.66 -16.49
C GLY A 97 12.10 -16.68 -15.92
N ARG A 98 11.95 -16.23 -14.67
CA ARG A 98 12.92 -15.33 -14.01
C ARG A 98 13.63 -16.04 -12.87
N THR A 99 14.80 -16.62 -13.15
CA THR A 99 15.71 -17.21 -12.16
C THR A 99 16.49 -16.14 -11.40
N VAL A 100 15.82 -15.11 -10.88
CA VAL A 100 16.49 -14.06 -10.10
C VAL A 100 16.53 -14.49 -8.64
N SER A 101 17.71 -14.85 -8.15
CA SER A 101 17.84 -15.47 -6.84
C SER A 101 17.52 -14.51 -5.69
N VAL A 102 17.80 -13.21 -5.86
CA VAL A 102 17.67 -12.18 -4.81
C VAL A 102 17.30 -10.83 -5.42
N LEU A 103 16.25 -10.18 -4.93
CA LEU A 103 15.91 -8.78 -5.24
C LEU A 103 16.11 -7.89 -4.02
N CYS A 104 16.55 -6.65 -4.24
CA CYS A 104 16.45 -5.63 -3.20
C CYS A 104 14.99 -5.24 -2.95
N ASP A 105 14.71 -4.61 -1.80
CA ASP A 105 13.37 -4.19 -1.40
C ASP A 105 12.67 -3.28 -2.43
N ALA A 106 13.42 -2.36 -3.05
CA ALA A 106 12.90 -1.47 -4.08
C ALA A 106 12.48 -2.22 -5.35
N CYS A 107 13.30 -3.15 -5.83
CA CYS A 107 12.99 -3.99 -7.00
C CYS A 107 11.82 -4.92 -6.71
N TYR A 108 11.80 -5.56 -5.53
CA TYR A 108 10.70 -6.42 -5.11
C TYR A 108 9.37 -5.66 -5.06
N THR A 109 9.35 -4.47 -4.44
CA THR A 109 8.16 -3.62 -4.36
C THR A 109 7.69 -3.14 -5.74
N ARG A 110 8.63 -2.81 -6.63
CA ARG A 110 8.32 -2.47 -8.02
C ARG A 110 7.63 -3.62 -8.73
N PHE A 111 8.19 -4.82 -8.67
CA PHE A 111 7.57 -5.99 -9.30
C PHE A 111 6.20 -6.27 -8.69
N LYS A 112 6.08 -6.22 -7.36
CA LYS A 112 4.80 -6.42 -6.66
C LYS A 112 3.71 -5.45 -7.12
N SER A 113 4.07 -4.19 -7.39
CA SER A 113 3.11 -3.15 -7.82
C SER A 113 2.83 -3.14 -9.32
N ARG A 114 3.79 -3.55 -10.16
CA ARG A 114 3.69 -3.44 -11.63
C ARG A 114 3.60 -4.76 -12.39
N GLY A 115 3.91 -5.88 -11.75
CA GLY A 115 4.08 -7.19 -12.39
C GLY A 115 5.37 -7.33 -13.22
N THR A 116 6.18 -6.28 -13.35
CA THR A 116 7.46 -6.31 -14.09
C THR A 116 8.55 -5.52 -13.36
N LEU A 117 9.80 -5.97 -13.51
CA LEU A 117 10.98 -5.25 -13.03
C LEU A 117 11.48 -4.20 -14.02
N GLU A 118 11.11 -4.34 -15.29
CA GLU A 118 11.53 -3.43 -16.34
C GLU A 118 11.19 -2.01 -15.94
N ARG A 119 12.22 -1.16 -15.99
CA ARG A 119 12.00 0.27 -16.01
C ARG A 119 11.24 0.50 -17.30
N SER A 120 10.00 0.93 -17.15
CA SER A 120 9.32 1.52 -18.29
C SER A 120 10.20 2.70 -18.70
N ASP A 121 10.94 2.57 -19.81
CA ASP A 121 11.63 3.68 -20.45
C ASP A 121 10.66 4.81 -20.83
N SER A 122 9.35 4.53 -20.73
CA SER A 122 8.24 5.46 -20.70
C SER A 122 8.30 6.54 -19.61
N HIS A 123 9.24 6.48 -18.66
CA HIS A 123 9.49 7.58 -17.72
C HIS A 123 10.66 8.45 -18.16
N LYS A 124 10.92 8.54 -19.48
CA LYS A 124 11.66 9.69 -20.01
C LYS A 124 10.98 10.93 -19.42
N PRO A 125 11.70 11.75 -18.62
CA PRO A 125 11.11 12.93 -18.05
C PRO A 125 10.52 13.73 -19.20
N LEU A 126 9.19 13.88 -19.21
CA LEU A 126 8.50 14.74 -20.15
C LEU A 126 9.25 16.08 -20.16
N SER A 127 9.51 16.60 -21.36
CA SER A 127 10.09 17.93 -21.52
C SER A 127 9.25 18.95 -20.76
N LEU A 128 9.83 20.10 -20.38
CA LEU A 128 9.08 21.14 -19.66
C LEU A 128 7.81 21.57 -20.44
N SER A 129 7.85 21.55 -21.77
CA SER A 129 6.71 21.80 -22.65
C SER A 129 5.62 20.72 -22.57
N GLU A 130 5.97 19.47 -22.31
CA GLU A 130 5.02 18.35 -22.16
C GLU A 130 4.48 18.25 -20.72
N ARG A 131 5.06 18.97 -19.76
CA ARG A 131 4.66 19.02 -18.34
C ARG A 131 3.67 20.14 -18.06
N LEU A 132 2.65 20.25 -18.90
CA LEU A 132 1.55 21.19 -18.67
C LEU A 132 0.26 20.42 -18.50
N CYS A 133 -0.48 20.73 -17.44
CA CYS A 133 -1.81 20.16 -17.28
C CYS A 133 -2.70 20.62 -18.44
N THR A 134 -3.16 19.68 -19.26
CA THR A 134 -4.02 19.95 -20.42
C THR A 134 -5.48 20.18 -20.03
N ASN A 135 -5.83 19.94 -18.76
CA ASN A 135 -7.17 20.23 -18.26
C ASN A 135 -7.44 21.73 -18.37
N ALA A 136 -8.42 22.12 -19.20
CA ALA A 136 -8.74 23.52 -19.48
C ALA A 136 -9.00 24.32 -18.20
N GLY A 137 -9.59 23.66 -17.20
CA GLY A 137 -9.85 24.26 -15.91
C GLY A 137 -8.68 24.32 -14.95
N CYS A 138 -7.47 23.84 -15.21
CA CYS A 138 -6.41 23.84 -14.18
C CYS A 138 -5.73 25.22 -14.03
N ASP A 139 -5.78 25.82 -12.83
CA ASP A 139 -5.10 27.11 -12.55
C ASP A 139 -3.58 26.97 -12.39
N LYS A 140 -3.12 25.76 -12.07
CA LYS A 140 -1.72 25.44 -11.74
C LYS A 140 -1.12 24.49 -12.77
N ARG A 141 -1.14 24.91 -14.04
CA ARG A 141 -0.76 24.03 -15.16
C ARG A 141 0.69 23.53 -15.10
N SER A 142 1.62 24.36 -14.61
CA SER A 142 3.06 24.09 -14.59
C SER A 142 3.64 23.80 -13.20
N GLU A 143 2.90 24.06 -12.11
CA GLU A 143 3.45 23.97 -10.74
C GLU A 143 3.48 22.55 -10.18
N SER A 144 2.94 21.56 -10.90
CA SER A 144 2.93 20.18 -10.43
C SER A 144 4.29 19.53 -10.61
N SER A 145 4.84 18.95 -9.55
CA SER A 145 6.05 18.13 -9.64
C SER A 145 5.79 16.74 -10.24
N LEU A 146 4.52 16.35 -10.37
CA LEU A 146 4.08 15.04 -10.84
C LEU A 146 3.00 15.22 -11.91
N PHE A 147 3.28 14.67 -13.09
CA PHE A 147 2.33 14.58 -14.18
C PHE A 147 2.04 13.11 -14.46
N HIS A 148 0.77 12.81 -14.67
CA HIS A 148 0.32 11.46 -14.95
C HIS A 148 -0.11 11.38 -16.41
N ASP A 149 0.57 10.50 -17.15
CA ASP A 149 0.10 10.03 -18.45
C ASP A 149 -0.91 8.91 -18.23
N ARG A 150 -2.06 9.01 -18.90
CA ARG A 150 -3.27 8.24 -18.58
C ARG A 150 -3.32 6.87 -19.29
N ASP A 151 -2.33 6.54 -20.10
CA ASP A 151 -2.24 5.26 -20.81
C ASP A 151 -2.16 4.03 -19.87
N LYS A 152 -1.99 4.24 -18.56
CA LYS A 152 -2.02 3.16 -17.56
C LYS A 152 -3.45 2.91 -17.08
N ARG A 153 -4.01 1.80 -17.56
CA ARG A 153 -5.32 1.21 -17.19
C ARG A 153 -5.53 1.22 -15.67
N ALA A 154 -6.25 2.23 -15.17
CA ALA A 154 -6.85 2.19 -13.84
C ALA A 154 -8.35 1.92 -14.01
N GLY A 155 -8.85 0.85 -13.39
CA GLY A 155 -10.27 0.55 -13.13
C GLY A 155 -11.35 1.08 -14.08
N GLY A 156 -11.75 0.25 -15.05
CA GLY A 156 -13.15 -0.15 -15.32
C GLY A 156 -14.23 0.86 -15.74
N LYS A 157 -14.08 2.18 -15.61
CA LYS A 157 -15.12 3.14 -16.05
C LYS A 157 -14.72 3.82 -17.36
N GLY A 158 -15.65 3.90 -18.31
CA GLY A 158 -15.45 4.41 -19.68
C GLY A 158 -14.67 5.73 -19.73
N ARG A 159 -13.55 5.73 -20.47
CA ARG A 159 -12.54 6.81 -20.48
C ARG A 159 -12.38 7.49 -21.85
N ILE A 160 -13.43 7.46 -22.68
CA ILE A 160 -13.33 7.68 -24.14
C ILE A 160 -12.88 9.12 -24.54
N GLY A 161 -12.84 10.10 -23.63
CA GLY A 161 -12.48 11.48 -23.98
C GLY A 161 -11.11 12.01 -23.52
N LEU A 162 -10.23 11.20 -22.91
CA LEU A 162 -9.03 11.72 -22.22
C LEU A 162 -7.69 11.08 -22.63
N ALA A 163 -7.66 10.36 -23.75
CA ALA A 163 -6.41 9.86 -24.33
C ALA A 163 -5.53 11.04 -24.79
N GLY A 164 -4.22 11.00 -24.48
CA GLY A 164 -3.27 12.08 -24.82
C GLY A 164 -3.32 13.33 -23.92
N SER A 165 -4.12 13.32 -22.85
CA SER A 165 -4.17 14.43 -21.88
C SER A 165 -3.17 14.23 -20.74
N VAL A 166 -2.33 15.24 -20.49
CA VAL A 166 -1.40 15.28 -19.36
C VAL A 166 -2.07 15.97 -18.17
N MET A 167 -2.11 15.30 -17.01
CA MET A 167 -2.79 15.82 -15.83
C MET A 167 -1.82 16.09 -14.70
N CYS A 168 -1.97 17.25 -14.03
CA CYS A 168 -1.30 17.47 -12.76
C CYS A 168 -1.86 16.52 -11.69
N LYS A 169 -1.10 16.31 -10.62
CA LYS A 169 -1.49 15.42 -9.52
C LYS A 169 -2.86 15.79 -8.92
N ALA A 170 -3.15 17.08 -8.76
CA ALA A 170 -4.41 17.55 -8.20
C ALA A 170 -5.61 17.17 -9.09
N CYS A 171 -5.53 17.45 -10.40
CA CYS A 171 -6.59 17.07 -11.33
C CYS A 171 -6.71 15.55 -11.49
N TYR A 172 -5.59 14.82 -11.45
CA TYR A 172 -5.62 13.36 -11.50
C TYR A 172 -6.37 12.77 -10.30
N ASN A 173 -6.04 13.23 -9.09
CA ASN A 173 -6.72 12.77 -7.87
C ASN A 173 -8.21 13.09 -7.90
N GLN A 174 -8.57 14.32 -8.28
CA GLN A 174 -9.97 14.72 -8.45
C GLN A 174 -10.69 13.75 -9.41
N PHE A 175 -10.11 13.45 -10.57
CA PHE A 175 -10.70 12.53 -11.52
C PHE A 175 -10.85 11.09 -10.95
N ILE A 176 -9.89 10.62 -10.17
CA ILE A 176 -9.99 9.29 -9.54
C ILE A 176 -11.11 9.25 -8.50
N GLU A 177 -11.31 10.34 -7.76
CA GLU A 177 -12.32 10.46 -6.71
C GLU A 177 -13.73 10.66 -7.28
N SER A 178 -13.91 11.62 -8.19
CA SER A 178 -15.22 12.00 -8.73
C SER A 178 -15.60 11.23 -10.00
N GLY A 179 -14.63 10.65 -10.71
CA GLY A 179 -14.82 10.08 -12.04
C GLY A 179 -14.97 11.11 -13.17
N THR A 180 -14.99 12.41 -12.87
CA THR A 180 -15.17 13.50 -13.84
C THR A 180 -14.18 14.65 -13.60
N LEU A 181 -13.75 15.31 -14.67
CA LEU A 181 -12.89 16.50 -14.60
C LEU A 181 -13.64 17.81 -14.71
N GLU A 182 -14.96 17.75 -14.67
CA GLU A 182 -15.77 18.93 -14.43
C GLU A 182 -15.33 19.47 -13.07
N ARG A 183 -14.44 20.48 -13.12
CA ARG A 183 -14.43 21.46 -12.05
C ARG A 183 -15.88 21.88 -11.97
N VAL A 184 -16.48 21.66 -10.80
CA VAL A 184 -17.56 22.52 -10.32
C VAL A 184 -17.02 23.90 -10.60
N VAL A 185 -17.45 24.50 -11.72
CA VAL A 185 -16.96 25.79 -12.22
C VAL A 185 -16.99 26.63 -10.98
N SER A 186 -15.78 27.04 -10.56
CA SER A 186 -15.54 27.71 -9.30
C SER A 186 -16.73 28.61 -9.07
N ARG A 187 -17.52 28.30 -8.04
CA ARG A 187 -18.71 29.07 -7.67
C ARG A 187 -18.31 30.51 -7.89
N LYS A 188 -18.89 31.14 -8.92
CA LYS A 188 -18.56 32.51 -9.32
C LYS A 188 -18.43 33.26 -8.00
N ALA A 189 -17.25 33.81 -7.72
CA ALA A 189 -16.97 34.40 -6.41
C ALA A 189 -18.18 35.29 -6.10
N LEU A 190 -18.95 34.88 -5.08
CA LEU A 190 -20.21 35.53 -4.77
C LEU A 190 -19.88 37.01 -4.63
N ASP A 191 -20.65 37.85 -5.30
CA ASP A 191 -20.44 39.28 -5.21
C ASP A 191 -20.46 39.68 -3.72
N MET A 192 -19.77 40.76 -3.34
CA MET A 192 -19.73 41.16 -1.92
C MET A 192 -21.14 41.34 -1.33
N SER A 193 -22.12 41.68 -2.16
CA SER A 193 -23.54 41.75 -1.81
C SER A 193 -24.18 40.38 -1.50
N GLU A 194 -23.68 39.30 -2.10
CA GLU A 194 -24.16 37.92 -1.93
C GLU A 194 -23.43 37.16 -0.79
N ARG A 195 -22.36 37.74 -0.23
CA ARG A 195 -21.57 37.18 0.89
C ARG A 195 -22.18 37.52 2.26
N ARG A 196 -23.47 37.25 2.43
CA ARG A 196 -24.17 37.45 3.71
C ARG A 196 -24.96 36.21 4.09
N CYS A 197 -24.83 35.77 5.35
CA CYS A 197 -25.71 34.76 5.90
C CYS A 197 -27.15 35.29 5.95
N THR A 198 -28.07 34.59 5.30
CA THR A 198 -29.50 34.94 5.28
C THR A 198 -30.29 34.28 6.41
N TYR A 199 -29.64 33.47 7.25
CA TYR A 199 -30.27 32.84 8.40
C TYR A 199 -30.63 33.88 9.47
N ALA A 200 -31.89 33.90 9.89
CA ALA A 200 -32.42 34.91 10.80
C ALA A 200 -31.75 34.94 12.19
N GLY A 201 -31.15 33.83 12.63
CA GLY A 201 -30.44 33.73 13.91
C GLY A 201 -28.91 33.85 13.80
N CYS A 202 -28.37 34.40 12.71
CA CYS A 202 -26.92 34.55 12.55
C CYS A 202 -26.44 35.89 13.12
N ASP A 203 -25.70 35.86 14.22
CA ASP A 203 -25.18 37.07 14.89
C ASP A 203 -24.13 37.83 14.07
N LYS A 204 -23.45 37.14 13.14
CA LYS A 204 -22.30 37.66 12.37
C LYS A 204 -22.40 37.28 10.89
N PRO A 205 -23.34 37.88 10.15
CA PRO A 205 -23.70 37.39 8.82
C PRO A 205 -22.65 37.68 7.74
N THR A 206 -21.65 38.53 7.99
CA THR A 206 -20.61 38.94 7.01
C THR A 206 -19.19 38.49 7.38
N GLU A 207 -18.93 37.97 8.58
CA GLU A 207 -17.56 37.69 9.07
C GLU A 207 -16.96 36.36 8.54
N SER A 208 -17.72 35.56 7.78
CA SER A 208 -17.21 34.27 7.29
C SER A 208 -16.31 34.42 6.06
N SER A 209 -15.21 33.66 6.03
CA SER A 209 -14.37 33.51 4.83
C SER A 209 -14.97 32.53 3.80
N LYS A 210 -15.99 31.75 4.19
CA LYS A 210 -16.62 30.74 3.35
C LYS A 210 -18.15 30.86 3.38
N PHE A 211 -18.74 30.99 2.21
CA PHE A 211 -20.20 31.00 2.03
C PHE A 211 -20.59 29.85 1.09
N HIS A 212 -21.62 29.10 1.49
CA HIS A 212 -22.18 28.03 0.67
C HIS A 212 -23.60 28.40 0.29
N ARG A 213 -23.90 28.40 -1.02
CA ARG A 213 -25.28 28.50 -1.50
C ARG A 213 -25.91 27.10 -1.40
N ILE A 214 -27.07 27.03 -0.76
CA ILE A 214 -27.89 25.82 -0.69
C ILE A 214 -28.99 26.03 -1.73
N ASP A 215 -28.92 25.27 -2.83
CA ASP A 215 -29.80 25.48 -3.99
C ASP A 215 -31.18 24.81 -3.82
N GLY A 216 -31.57 24.44 -2.59
CA GLY A 216 -32.84 23.76 -2.29
C GLY A 216 -32.92 22.29 -2.73
N GLU A 217 -32.08 21.85 -3.67
CA GLU A 217 -32.05 20.47 -4.17
C GLU A 217 -31.06 19.56 -3.41
N SER A 218 -30.18 20.15 -2.61
CA SER A 218 -29.19 19.40 -1.84
C SER A 218 -29.80 18.83 -0.57
N LYS A 219 -29.94 17.50 -0.48
CA LYS A 219 -30.24 16.81 0.78
C LYS A 219 -28.97 16.72 1.63
N ALA A 220 -29.03 17.23 2.85
CA ALA A 220 -27.99 16.98 3.85
C ALA A 220 -28.08 15.50 4.26
N GLY A 221 -27.15 14.68 3.79
CA GLY A 221 -27.07 13.26 4.12
C GLY A 221 -25.74 12.95 4.81
N GLY A 222 -25.84 12.36 6.01
CA GLY A 222 -24.79 11.54 6.61
C GLY A 222 -24.89 10.10 6.16
#